data_AF-A0A931UZE8-F1
#
_entry.id   AF-A0A931UZE8-F1
#
_cell.length_a   1.000
_cell.length_b   1.000
_cell.length_c   1.000
_cell.angle_alpha   90.00
_cell.angle_beta   90.00
_cell.angle_gamma   90.00
#
_symmetry.space_group_name_H-M   'P 1'
#
loop_
_entity.id
_entity.type
_entity.pdbx_description
1 polymer ?
#
loop_
_entity_poly.entity_id
_entity_poly.type
_entity_poly.pdbx_seq_one_letter_code
_entity_poly.pdbx_strand_id
1 'polypeptide(L)'
;MSGSNPTPTPDSGPRPLDFPLRLRALAHKDPAAAARALGLDRELQAVARRASTTADERERRRLVLEMMELRVQFDALVATALGRPLPDGSECSALSRVPGVVREQLAKLLGVPLRPEFHPVLERKAEEWIEQGRAFDEIAGEFGFVEAKTLGVREPRGALALTYNGSLVQMSSPKDESGMRRFVYQSIYVNSIPSEGALKLKDPVQVDGRMRSTAMDTSTIRKLRVATKKGVPWERERRTFDRISTILTPPPALLQAVSRHTSWGVASGYVRALGPSQLGPQARDKTRLDDARRAARVELGALLDKLAGASARRDTVEVEVLGLCLHLQTLEVERGRRGYELEDVASFATDRDERLVVEKDVLRLERRGRTPKTFALEAIGDQQIVVGAPVLLLDETGAIVAVLGDVDTIVTR
;
A
#
# COMPACT_ATOMS: atom_id res chain seq x y z
N MET A 1 2.93 -40.26 7.40
CA MET A 1 1.79 -39.82 6.58
C MET A 1 2.25 -38.73 5.64
N SER A 2 2.49 -39.09 4.39
CA SER A 2 2.93 -38.20 3.32
C SER A 2 1.70 -37.48 2.79
N GLY A 3 1.42 -36.28 3.31
CA GLY A 3 0.31 -35.46 2.81
C GLY A 3 0.68 -34.89 1.44
N SER A 4 0.10 -35.43 0.37
CA SER A 4 0.11 -34.80 -0.95
C SER A 4 -0.59 -33.45 -0.83
N ASN A 5 0.11 -32.37 -1.15
CA ASN A 5 -0.53 -31.05 -1.26
C ASN A 5 -1.65 -31.14 -2.32
N PRO A 6 -2.88 -30.67 -2.02
CA PRO A 6 -3.95 -30.67 -3.01
C PRO A 6 -3.52 -29.81 -4.20
N THR A 7 -3.49 -30.43 -5.39
CA THR A 7 -3.29 -29.71 -6.64
C THR A 7 -4.50 -28.81 -6.86
N PRO A 8 -4.34 -27.49 -7.07
CA PRO A 8 -5.46 -26.60 -7.32
C PRO A 8 -6.25 -27.09 -8.53
N THR A 9 -7.58 -27.16 -8.40
CA THR A 9 -8.47 -27.57 -9.50
C THR A 9 -8.29 -26.62 -10.69
N PRO A 10 -8.00 -27.13 -11.90
CA PRO A 10 -7.58 -26.32 -13.04
C PRO A 10 -8.66 -25.39 -13.63
N ASP A 11 -9.89 -25.43 -13.13
CA ASP A 11 -11.05 -24.74 -13.74
C ASP A 11 -11.51 -23.45 -13.04
N SER A 12 -10.86 -23.04 -11.94
CA SER A 12 -11.18 -21.74 -11.34
C SER A 12 -10.43 -20.63 -12.09
N GLY A 13 -11.03 -20.07 -13.14
CA GLY A 13 -10.48 -18.88 -13.80
C GLY A 13 -10.12 -17.76 -12.79
N PRO A 14 -9.30 -16.76 -13.18
CA PRO A 14 -8.72 -15.78 -12.25
C PRO A 14 -9.78 -15.10 -11.35
N ARG A 15 -9.56 -14.99 -10.05
CA ARG A 15 -10.54 -14.42 -9.11
C ARG A 15 -10.76 -12.93 -9.37
N PRO A 16 -11.84 -12.31 -8.87
CA PRO A 16 -12.07 -10.87 -9.00
C PRO A 16 -10.87 -10.01 -8.54
N LEU A 17 -10.20 -10.42 -7.45
CA LEU A 17 -9.02 -9.76 -6.89
C LEU A 17 -7.73 -9.96 -7.67
N ASP A 18 -7.68 -10.93 -8.59
CA ASP A 18 -6.48 -11.25 -9.35
C ASP A 18 -6.30 -10.27 -10.54
N PHE A 19 -6.35 -8.97 -10.28
CA PHE A 19 -6.42 -7.93 -11.31
C PHE A 19 -5.32 -8.05 -12.38
N PRO A 20 -4.03 -8.22 -12.06
CA PRO A 20 -3.00 -8.40 -13.08
C PRO A 20 -3.15 -9.71 -13.85
N LEU A 21 -3.63 -10.78 -13.20
CA LEU A 21 -3.91 -12.03 -13.91
C LEU A 21 -5.12 -11.89 -14.83
N ARG A 22 -6.14 -11.10 -14.45
CA ARG A 22 -7.29 -10.77 -15.30
C ARG A 22 -6.86 -9.94 -16.50
N LEU A 23 -6.04 -8.90 -16.31
CA LEU A 23 -5.49 -8.11 -17.42
C LEU A 23 -4.58 -8.94 -18.33
N ARG A 24 -3.77 -9.85 -17.76
CA ARG A 24 -2.93 -10.75 -18.56
C ARG A 24 -3.77 -11.76 -19.35
N ALA A 25 -4.75 -12.39 -18.69
CA ALA A 25 -5.69 -13.29 -19.35
C ALA A 25 -6.48 -12.55 -20.44
N LEU A 26 -6.88 -11.31 -20.17
CA LEU A 26 -7.54 -10.43 -21.12
C LEU A 26 -6.60 -10.10 -22.29
N ALA A 27 -5.36 -9.73 -22.05
CA ALA A 27 -4.38 -9.44 -23.11
C ALA A 27 -4.11 -10.65 -24.01
N HIS A 28 -4.16 -11.87 -23.45
CA HIS A 28 -4.07 -13.09 -24.25
C HIS A 28 -5.36 -13.40 -25.03
N LYS A 29 -6.53 -13.17 -24.44
CA LYS A 29 -7.83 -13.53 -25.02
C LYS A 29 -8.38 -12.49 -26.01
N ASP A 30 -8.26 -11.21 -25.66
CA ASP A 30 -8.75 -10.05 -26.41
C ASP A 30 -7.81 -8.85 -26.17
N PRO A 31 -6.73 -8.72 -26.97
CA PRO A 31 -5.76 -7.63 -26.85
C PRO A 31 -6.39 -6.23 -26.97
N ALA A 32 -7.45 -6.08 -27.77
CA ALA A 32 -8.13 -4.81 -27.96
C ALA A 32 -8.91 -4.40 -26.70
N ALA A 33 -9.61 -5.34 -26.07
CA ALA A 33 -10.22 -5.11 -24.76
C ALA A 33 -9.18 -4.83 -23.67
N ALA A 34 -8.02 -5.50 -23.70
CA ALA A 34 -6.93 -5.20 -22.75
C ALA A 34 -6.41 -3.77 -22.90
N ALA A 35 -6.21 -3.29 -24.14
CA ALA A 35 -5.79 -1.92 -24.40
C ALA A 35 -6.83 -0.88 -23.91
N ARG A 36 -8.12 -1.13 -24.13
CA ARG A 36 -9.21 -0.30 -23.60
C ARG A 36 -9.24 -0.30 -22.06
N ALA A 37 -9.05 -1.47 -21.45
CA ALA A 37 -9.01 -1.61 -19.99
C ALA A 37 -7.85 -0.81 -19.39
N LEU A 38 -6.66 -0.86 -20.01
CA LEU A 38 -5.52 -0.02 -19.61
C LEU A 38 -5.80 1.48 -19.79
N GLY A 39 -6.53 1.87 -20.83
CA GLY A 39 -6.99 3.25 -21.03
C GLY A 39 -7.86 3.74 -19.88
N LEU A 40 -8.89 2.97 -19.52
CA LEU A 40 -9.78 3.26 -18.40
C LEU A 40 -9.03 3.34 -17.06
N ASP A 41 -8.06 2.45 -16.84
CA ASP A 41 -7.24 2.49 -15.62
C ASP A 41 -6.38 3.76 -15.53
N ARG A 42 -5.75 4.20 -16.64
CA ARG A 42 -4.99 5.46 -16.67
C ARG A 42 -5.89 6.66 -16.39
N GLU A 43 -7.08 6.69 -16.95
CA GLU A 43 -8.06 7.75 -16.72
C GLU A 43 -8.50 7.77 -15.25
N LEU A 44 -8.82 6.60 -14.68
CA LEU A 44 -9.17 6.43 -13.28
C LEU A 44 -8.07 6.98 -12.35
N GLN A 45 -6.80 6.68 -12.64
CA GLN A 45 -5.67 7.24 -11.90
C GLN A 45 -5.55 8.76 -12.03
N ALA A 46 -5.81 9.32 -13.22
CA ALA A 46 -5.77 10.76 -13.44
C ALA A 46 -6.88 11.48 -12.64
N VAL A 47 -8.11 10.94 -12.66
CA VAL A 47 -9.23 11.47 -11.86
C VAL A 47 -8.92 11.37 -10.37
N ALA A 48 -8.30 10.28 -9.92
CA ALA A 48 -7.91 10.13 -8.54
C ALA A 48 -6.84 11.12 -8.07
N ARG A 49 -5.80 11.37 -8.89
CA ARG A 49 -4.80 12.42 -8.62
C ARG A 49 -5.45 13.80 -8.49
N ARG A 50 -6.44 14.10 -9.33
CA ARG A 50 -7.22 15.34 -9.21
C ARG A 50 -8.05 15.37 -7.91
N ALA A 51 -8.67 14.25 -7.55
CA ALA A 51 -9.49 14.15 -6.33
C ALA A 51 -8.66 14.34 -5.05
N SER A 52 -7.42 13.88 -5.02
CA SER A 52 -6.54 14.02 -3.87
C SER A 52 -5.95 15.42 -3.70
N THR A 53 -5.75 16.12 -4.81
CA THR A 53 -5.13 17.45 -4.82
C THR A 53 -6.14 18.59 -4.71
N THR A 54 -7.40 18.36 -5.09
CA THR A 54 -8.42 19.41 -4.99
C THR A 54 -8.77 19.73 -3.53
N ALA A 55 -8.80 21.03 -3.22
CA ALA A 55 -9.27 21.54 -1.93
C ALA A 55 -10.79 21.70 -1.88
N ASP A 56 -11.46 21.79 -3.04
CA ASP A 56 -12.91 21.92 -3.13
C ASP A 56 -13.59 20.56 -2.89
N GLU A 57 -14.34 20.47 -1.81
CA GLU A 57 -15.10 19.29 -1.41
C GLU A 57 -16.20 18.91 -2.41
N ARG A 58 -16.82 19.87 -3.10
CA ARG A 58 -17.83 19.58 -4.13
C ARG A 58 -17.19 18.94 -5.35
N GLU A 59 -16.07 19.51 -5.81
CA GLU A 59 -15.29 18.96 -6.91
C GLU A 59 -14.72 17.58 -6.54
N ARG A 60 -14.22 17.39 -5.32
CA ARG A 60 -13.76 16.08 -4.84
C ARG A 60 -14.87 15.02 -4.93
N ARG A 61 -16.09 15.35 -4.50
CA ARG A 61 -17.25 14.44 -4.62
C ARG A 61 -17.55 14.09 -6.07
N ARG A 62 -17.55 15.10 -6.96
CA ARG A 62 -17.76 14.89 -8.40
C ARG A 62 -16.71 13.93 -8.98
N LEU A 63 -15.43 14.15 -8.65
CA LEU A 63 -14.33 13.30 -9.10
C LEU A 63 -14.43 11.87 -8.53
N VAL A 64 -14.86 11.69 -7.27
CA VAL A 64 -15.11 10.35 -6.71
C VAL A 64 -16.20 9.62 -7.49
N LEU A 65 -17.29 10.30 -7.86
CA LEU A 65 -18.34 9.69 -8.70
C LEU A 65 -17.83 9.34 -10.10
N GLU A 66 -17.01 10.20 -10.70
CA GLU A 66 -16.36 9.94 -12.00
C GLU A 66 -15.42 8.72 -11.92
N MET A 67 -14.63 8.59 -10.85
CA MET A 67 -13.82 7.39 -10.59
C MET A 67 -14.69 6.13 -10.49
N MET A 68 -15.85 6.22 -9.85
CA MET A 68 -16.78 5.08 -9.73
C MET A 68 -17.30 4.62 -11.09
N GLU A 69 -17.67 5.58 -11.95
CA GLU A 69 -18.15 5.28 -13.29
C GLU A 69 -17.07 4.59 -14.12
N LEU A 70 -15.85 5.13 -14.15
CA LEU A 70 -14.71 4.54 -14.84
C LEU A 70 -14.41 3.13 -14.35
N ARG A 71 -14.52 2.89 -13.04
CA ARG A 71 -14.33 1.56 -12.45
C ARG A 71 -15.41 0.57 -12.89
N VAL A 72 -16.67 0.99 -12.92
CA VAL A 72 -17.78 0.15 -13.41
C VAL A 72 -17.57 -0.20 -14.90
N GLN A 73 -17.19 0.78 -15.72
CA GLN A 73 -16.88 0.55 -17.13
C GLN A 73 -15.72 -0.42 -17.31
N PHE A 74 -14.65 -0.26 -16.52
CA PHE A 74 -13.50 -1.16 -16.53
C PHE A 74 -13.93 -2.59 -16.20
N ASP A 75 -14.64 -2.80 -15.09
CA ASP A 75 -15.02 -4.14 -14.66
C ASP A 75 -15.99 -4.79 -15.65
N ALA A 76 -16.89 -4.02 -16.25
CA ALA A 76 -17.81 -4.50 -17.27
C ALA A 76 -17.09 -4.95 -18.54
N LEU A 77 -16.10 -4.17 -19.00
CA LEU A 77 -15.26 -4.51 -20.14
C LEU A 77 -14.49 -5.82 -19.88
N VAL A 78 -13.84 -5.94 -18.73
CA VAL A 78 -13.07 -7.13 -18.38
C VAL A 78 -13.98 -8.35 -18.22
N ALA A 79 -15.14 -8.21 -17.58
CA ALA A 79 -16.09 -9.31 -17.42
C ALA A 79 -16.61 -9.80 -18.78
N THR A 80 -17.05 -8.89 -19.64
CA THR A 80 -17.58 -9.20 -20.98
C THR A 80 -16.52 -9.93 -21.82
N ALA A 81 -15.31 -9.39 -21.91
CA ALA A 81 -14.25 -9.99 -22.71
C ALA A 81 -13.79 -11.34 -22.16
N LEU A 82 -13.82 -11.54 -20.83
CA LEU A 82 -13.54 -12.83 -20.22
C LEU A 82 -14.73 -13.81 -20.28
N GLY A 83 -15.90 -13.42 -20.79
CA GLY A 83 -17.09 -14.28 -20.86
C GLY A 83 -17.71 -14.53 -19.49
N ARG A 84 -17.60 -13.56 -18.58
CA ARG A 84 -18.16 -13.63 -17.23
C ARG A 84 -19.47 -12.87 -17.17
N PRO A 85 -20.43 -13.33 -16.36
CA PRO A 85 -21.64 -12.56 -16.12
C PRO A 85 -21.25 -11.20 -15.53
N LEU A 86 -21.87 -10.15 -16.06
CA LEU A 86 -21.88 -8.86 -15.38
C LEU A 86 -22.61 -9.04 -14.05
N PRO A 87 -22.16 -8.37 -12.97
CA PRO A 87 -22.99 -8.29 -11.78
C PRO A 87 -24.31 -7.66 -12.18
N ASP A 88 -25.40 -8.33 -11.87
CA ASP A 88 -26.74 -7.83 -12.15
C ASP A 88 -26.93 -6.55 -11.33
N GLY A 89 -26.94 -5.39 -11.99
CA GLY A 89 -26.96 -4.07 -11.33
C GLY A 89 -28.25 -3.80 -10.53
N SER A 90 -29.18 -4.76 -10.55
CA SER A 90 -30.49 -4.69 -9.90
C SER A 90 -30.49 -5.17 -8.45
N GLU A 91 -29.45 -5.87 -7.97
CA GLU A 91 -29.36 -6.31 -6.58
C GLU A 91 -27.99 -5.98 -5.96
N CYS A 92 -27.97 -5.13 -4.94
CA CYS A 92 -26.81 -4.91 -4.05
C CYS A 92 -26.52 -6.19 -3.22
N SER A 93 -26.20 -7.29 -3.89
CA SER A 93 -26.10 -8.61 -3.29
C SER A 93 -24.94 -8.70 -2.30
N ALA A 94 -23.79 -8.10 -2.60
CA ALA A 94 -22.62 -8.10 -1.74
C ALA A 94 -22.77 -7.14 -0.56
N LEU A 95 -23.24 -5.91 -0.80
CA LEU A 95 -23.44 -4.93 0.27
C LEU A 95 -24.54 -5.38 1.24
N SER A 96 -25.59 -6.03 0.75
CA SER A 96 -26.63 -6.60 1.63
C SER A 96 -26.15 -7.81 2.43
N ARG A 97 -25.18 -8.58 1.91
CA ARG A 97 -24.56 -9.73 2.58
C ARG A 97 -23.56 -9.37 3.68
N VAL A 98 -23.04 -8.14 3.71
CA VAL A 98 -22.14 -7.70 4.78
C VAL A 98 -22.93 -7.11 5.96
N PRO A 99 -22.52 -7.39 7.22
CA PRO A 99 -23.17 -6.84 8.41
C PRO A 99 -23.25 -5.31 8.39
N GLY A 100 -24.27 -4.72 9.03
CA GLY A 100 -24.48 -3.27 9.09
C GLY A 100 -23.25 -2.49 9.57
N VAL A 101 -22.62 -2.96 10.66
CA VAL A 101 -21.37 -2.36 11.19
C VAL A 101 -20.23 -2.42 10.16
N VAL A 102 -20.16 -3.48 9.36
CA VAL A 102 -19.13 -3.61 8.31
C VAL A 102 -19.43 -2.60 7.20
N ARG A 103 -20.68 -2.41 6.78
CA ARG A 103 -21.05 -1.39 5.79
C ARG A 103 -20.60 0.01 6.18
N GLU A 104 -20.83 0.38 7.43
CA GLU A 104 -20.37 1.67 7.98
C GLU A 104 -18.85 1.80 7.95
N GLN A 105 -18.12 0.72 8.27
CA GLN A 105 -16.66 0.71 8.17
C GLN A 105 -16.17 0.80 6.72
N LEU A 106 -16.82 0.12 5.77
CA LEU A 106 -16.48 0.22 4.35
C LEU A 106 -16.72 1.65 3.83
N ALA A 107 -17.84 2.27 4.22
CA ALA A 107 -18.14 3.66 3.91
C ALA A 107 -17.10 4.62 4.49
N LYS A 108 -16.73 4.44 5.75
CA LYS A 108 -15.65 5.21 6.40
C LYS A 108 -14.31 5.03 5.71
N LEU A 109 -13.98 3.79 5.32
CA LEU A 109 -12.74 3.44 4.66
C LEU A 109 -12.61 4.09 3.27
N LEU A 110 -13.73 4.14 2.55
CA LEU A 110 -13.83 4.83 1.27
C LEU A 110 -14.03 6.34 1.43
N GLY A 111 -14.24 6.83 2.65
CA GLY A 111 -14.53 8.23 2.87
C GLY A 111 -15.83 8.70 2.24
N VAL A 112 -16.83 7.83 2.06
CA VAL A 112 -18.15 8.17 1.48
C VAL A 112 -19.26 7.95 2.51
N PRO A 113 -20.38 8.69 2.46
CA PRO A 113 -21.51 8.40 3.32
C PRO A 113 -22.25 7.15 2.86
N LEU A 114 -22.91 6.44 3.79
CA LEU A 114 -23.75 5.28 3.50
C LEU A 114 -25.12 5.74 2.95
N ARG A 115 -25.15 6.18 1.70
CA ARG A 115 -26.35 6.65 0.99
C ARG A 115 -26.52 5.98 -0.38
N PRO A 116 -27.74 5.91 -0.95
CA PRO A 116 -28.00 5.20 -2.20
C PRO A 116 -27.10 5.59 -3.36
N GLU A 117 -26.75 6.87 -3.50
CA GLU A 117 -25.86 7.36 -4.55
C GLU A 117 -24.43 6.77 -4.47
N PHE A 118 -24.00 6.29 -3.30
CA PHE A 118 -22.72 5.61 -3.08
C PHE A 118 -22.87 4.09 -2.94
N HIS A 119 -24.07 3.52 -3.10
CA HIS A 119 -24.22 2.06 -3.05
C HIS A 119 -23.40 1.32 -4.11
N PRO A 120 -23.25 1.79 -5.36
CA PRO A 120 -22.41 1.09 -6.34
C PRO A 120 -20.95 0.96 -5.91
N VAL A 121 -20.36 1.98 -5.27
CA VAL A 121 -18.98 1.92 -4.76
C VAL A 121 -18.89 1.01 -3.54
N LEU A 122 -19.86 1.11 -2.63
CA LEU A 122 -19.91 0.27 -1.45
C LEU A 122 -20.13 -1.20 -1.80
N GLU A 123 -20.91 -1.50 -2.82
CA GLU A 123 -21.12 -2.83 -3.39
C GLU A 123 -19.80 -3.44 -3.84
N ARG A 124 -19.03 -2.72 -4.67
CA ARG A 124 -17.70 -3.18 -5.09
C ARG A 124 -16.75 -3.38 -3.93
N LYS A 125 -16.80 -2.50 -2.93
CA LYS A 125 -15.96 -2.67 -1.74
C LYS A 125 -16.38 -3.88 -0.92
N ALA A 126 -17.67 -4.15 -0.85
CA ALA A 126 -18.21 -5.33 -0.18
C ALA A 126 -17.82 -6.61 -0.92
N GLU A 127 -17.87 -6.64 -2.26
CA GLU A 127 -17.38 -7.75 -3.08
C GLU A 127 -15.89 -8.01 -2.80
N GLU A 128 -15.05 -6.97 -2.86
CA GLU A 128 -13.63 -7.04 -2.54
C GLU A 128 -13.43 -7.60 -1.13
N TRP A 129 -14.13 -7.05 -0.15
CA TRP A 129 -14.02 -7.47 1.25
C TRP A 129 -14.43 -8.94 1.42
N ILE A 130 -15.52 -9.39 0.81
CA ILE A 130 -15.95 -10.79 0.86
C ILE A 130 -14.88 -11.68 0.25
N GLU A 131 -14.37 -11.33 -0.94
CA GLU A 131 -13.38 -12.14 -1.66
C GLU A 131 -12.04 -12.21 -0.94
N GLN A 132 -11.57 -11.11 -0.34
CA GLN A 132 -10.36 -11.10 0.48
C GLN A 132 -10.49 -12.07 1.67
N GLY A 133 -11.67 -12.07 2.29
CA GLY A 133 -11.98 -12.99 3.39
C GLY A 133 -11.96 -14.46 2.96
N ARG A 134 -12.53 -14.76 1.79
CA ARG A 134 -12.55 -16.11 1.20
C ARG A 134 -11.14 -16.58 0.87
N ALA A 135 -10.37 -15.79 0.13
CA ALA A 135 -9.00 -16.11 -0.25
C ALA A 135 -8.11 -16.33 0.99
N PHE A 136 -8.24 -15.46 1.99
CA PHE A 136 -7.53 -15.61 3.27
C PHE A 136 -7.83 -16.95 3.94
N ASP A 137 -9.11 -17.33 4.06
CA ASP A 137 -9.50 -18.57 4.74
C ASP A 137 -9.00 -19.82 4.01
N GLU A 138 -9.17 -19.86 2.69
CA GLU A 138 -8.77 -20.97 1.84
C GLU A 138 -7.26 -21.20 1.91
N ILE A 139 -6.47 -20.16 1.66
CA ILE A 139 -5.01 -20.27 1.64
C ILE A 139 -4.47 -20.52 3.05
N ALA A 140 -5.02 -19.86 4.09
CA ALA A 140 -4.60 -20.16 5.45
C ALA A 140 -4.86 -21.64 5.82
N GLY A 141 -6.00 -22.19 5.39
CA GLY A 141 -6.34 -23.60 5.56
C GLY A 141 -5.34 -24.55 4.88
N GLU A 142 -4.96 -24.27 3.63
CA GLU A 142 -3.97 -25.07 2.87
C GLU A 142 -2.63 -25.20 3.59
N PHE A 143 -2.23 -24.18 4.35
CA PHE A 143 -0.96 -24.15 5.08
C PHE A 143 -1.08 -24.59 6.54
N GLY A 144 -2.23 -25.16 6.92
CA GLY A 144 -2.45 -25.73 8.24
C GLY A 144 -2.68 -24.68 9.32
N PHE A 145 -3.30 -23.55 8.99
CA PHE A 145 -3.88 -22.64 9.98
C PHE A 145 -5.37 -22.92 10.14
N VAL A 146 -5.86 -22.89 11.38
CA VAL A 146 -7.27 -23.11 11.72
C VAL A 146 -7.90 -21.83 12.24
N GLU A 147 -9.22 -21.73 12.17
CA GLU A 147 -9.94 -20.58 12.71
C GLU A 147 -9.69 -20.42 14.21
N ALA A 148 -9.51 -19.18 14.65
CA ALA A 148 -9.45 -18.86 16.07
C ALA A 148 -10.18 -17.56 16.35
N LYS A 149 -10.85 -17.49 17.50
CA LYS A 149 -11.43 -16.23 18.01
C LYS A 149 -10.41 -15.38 18.76
N THR A 150 -9.39 -16.03 19.32
CA THR A 150 -8.34 -15.35 20.07
C THR A 150 -6.97 -16.03 19.93
N LEU A 151 -5.91 -15.23 20.07
CA LEU A 151 -4.52 -15.64 20.24
C LEU A 151 -4.01 -15.02 21.54
N GLY A 152 -3.72 -15.86 22.54
CA GLY A 152 -3.14 -15.39 23.80
C GLY A 152 -1.74 -14.79 23.60
N VAL A 153 -1.34 -13.85 24.46
CA VAL A 153 -0.03 -13.17 24.40
C VAL A 153 1.13 -14.18 24.30
N ARG A 154 1.08 -15.24 25.11
CA ARG A 154 2.09 -16.32 25.17
C ARG A 154 1.70 -17.58 24.39
N GLU A 155 0.70 -17.52 23.52
CA GLU A 155 0.27 -18.68 22.74
C GLU A 155 1.46 -19.24 21.91
N PRO A 156 1.89 -20.49 22.11
CA PRO A 156 3.08 -21.05 21.45
C PRO A 156 2.94 -21.28 19.93
N ARG A 157 1.80 -20.97 19.33
CA ARG A 157 1.53 -21.11 17.90
C ARG A 157 1.72 -19.78 17.17
N GLY A 158 2.06 -19.86 15.88
CA GLY A 158 2.01 -18.73 14.97
C GLY A 158 0.56 -18.34 14.63
N ALA A 159 0.36 -17.14 14.13
CA ALA A 159 -0.94 -16.63 13.74
C ALA A 159 -0.89 -15.80 12.47
N LEU A 160 -2.02 -15.78 11.78
CA LEU A 160 -2.30 -14.93 10.65
C LEU A 160 -3.59 -14.15 10.95
N ALA A 161 -3.57 -12.84 10.76
CA ALA A 161 -4.71 -11.98 11.00
C ALA A 161 -4.98 -11.11 9.77
N LEU A 162 -6.25 -11.02 9.39
CA LEU A 162 -6.75 -10.09 8.39
C LEU A 162 -7.58 -9.03 9.11
N THR A 163 -7.29 -7.76 8.84
CA THR A 163 -8.00 -6.64 9.46
C THR A 163 -9.21 -6.19 8.64
N TYR A 164 -10.05 -5.33 9.21
CA TYR A 164 -11.21 -4.74 8.53
C TYR A 164 -10.80 -3.87 7.34
N ASN A 165 -9.66 -3.20 7.45
CA ASN A 165 -9.07 -2.45 6.36
C ASN A 165 -8.18 -3.34 5.47
N GLY A 166 -8.42 -4.66 5.40
CA GLY A 166 -7.77 -5.60 4.47
C GLY A 166 -6.26 -5.76 4.62
N SER A 167 -5.67 -5.25 5.70
CA SER A 167 -4.24 -5.42 5.99
C SER A 167 -3.99 -6.81 6.57
N LEU A 168 -2.85 -7.39 6.20
CA LEU A 168 -2.46 -8.74 6.59
C LEU A 168 -1.33 -8.67 7.61
N VAL A 169 -1.46 -9.41 8.70
CA VAL A 169 -0.40 -9.56 9.71
C VAL A 169 -0.12 -11.05 9.87
N GLN A 170 1.13 -11.45 9.77
CA GLN A 170 1.59 -12.75 10.25
C GLN A 170 2.51 -12.58 11.45
N MET A 171 2.34 -13.45 12.44
CA MET A 171 3.16 -13.52 13.64
C MET A 171 3.69 -14.94 13.83
N SER A 172 4.96 -15.06 14.17
CA SER A 172 5.55 -16.35 14.53
C SER A 172 5.04 -16.83 15.88
N SER A 173 5.31 -18.10 16.20
CA SER A 173 5.40 -18.54 17.60
C SER A 173 6.40 -17.67 18.39
N PRO A 174 6.21 -17.48 19.70
CA PRO A 174 7.17 -16.75 20.52
C PRO A 174 8.50 -17.50 20.54
N LYS A 175 9.63 -16.79 20.41
CA LYS A 175 10.97 -17.42 20.38
C LYS A 175 11.38 -17.98 21.74
N ASP A 176 10.94 -17.34 22.81
CA ASP A 176 11.35 -17.60 24.19
C ASP A 176 10.27 -17.12 25.19
N GLU A 177 10.59 -17.19 26.47
CA GLU A 177 9.70 -16.78 27.57
C GLU A 177 9.39 -15.27 27.59
N SER A 178 10.18 -14.45 26.88
CA SER A 178 9.92 -13.00 26.78
C SER A 178 8.64 -12.69 26.02
N GLY A 179 8.15 -13.63 25.21
CA GLY A 179 6.96 -13.49 24.37
C GLY A 179 7.21 -12.74 23.06
N MET A 180 8.48 -12.51 22.69
CA MET A 180 8.84 -11.86 21.43
C MET A 180 8.52 -12.75 20.23
N ARG A 181 7.86 -12.17 19.23
CA ARG A 181 7.48 -12.82 17.97
C ARG A 181 8.13 -12.11 16.80
N ARG A 182 8.51 -12.85 15.76
CA ARG A 182 8.73 -12.26 14.43
C ARG A 182 7.36 -11.89 13.85
N PHE A 183 7.31 -10.83 13.05
CA PHE A 183 6.13 -10.51 12.29
C PHE A 183 6.47 -10.08 10.87
N VAL A 184 5.51 -10.27 9.97
CA VAL A 184 5.45 -9.58 8.68
C VAL A 184 4.07 -8.93 8.60
N TYR A 185 4.02 -7.71 8.09
CA TYR A 185 2.86 -6.87 7.96
C TYR A 185 2.77 -6.33 6.54
N GLN A 186 1.59 -6.45 5.95
CA GLN A 186 1.26 -5.82 4.70
C GLN A 186 0.06 -4.90 4.93
N SER A 187 0.36 -3.61 4.86
CA SER A 187 -0.67 -2.59 4.78
C SER A 187 -1.16 -2.50 3.35
N ILE A 188 -2.47 -2.46 3.16
CA ILE A 188 -3.05 -2.09 1.87
C ILE A 188 -3.29 -0.58 1.75
N TYR A 189 -3.08 0.19 2.83
CA TYR A 189 -3.50 1.59 2.90
C TYR A 189 -2.48 2.62 3.42
N VAL A 190 -1.55 2.23 4.29
CA VAL A 190 -0.61 3.18 4.94
C VAL A 190 0.75 2.54 5.16
N ASN A 191 1.82 3.15 4.66
CA ASN A 191 3.20 2.64 4.74
C ASN A 191 3.94 2.96 6.06
N SER A 192 3.26 3.46 7.10
CA SER A 192 3.92 3.95 8.32
C SER A 192 4.23 2.88 9.37
N ILE A 193 3.92 1.62 9.09
CA ILE A 193 4.23 0.48 9.97
C ILE A 193 5.31 -0.35 9.28
N PRO A 194 6.40 -0.74 9.98
CA PRO A 194 7.42 -1.62 9.41
C PRO A 194 6.78 -2.88 8.79
N SER A 195 7.23 -3.26 7.61
CA SER A 195 6.69 -4.42 6.89
C SER A 195 7.14 -5.75 7.51
N GLU A 196 8.23 -5.76 8.27
CA GLU A 196 8.68 -6.91 9.03
C GLU A 196 9.49 -6.50 10.26
N GLY A 197 9.63 -7.42 11.21
CA GLY A 197 10.45 -7.19 12.40
C GLY A 197 10.12 -8.13 13.54
N ALA A 198 10.29 -7.61 14.76
CA ALA A 198 9.93 -8.31 15.99
C ALA A 198 8.95 -7.49 16.82
N LEU A 199 7.98 -8.15 17.43
CA LEU A 199 6.97 -7.52 18.27
C LEU A 199 6.72 -8.32 19.54
N LYS A 200 6.25 -7.63 20.58
CA LYS A 200 5.64 -8.23 21.76
C LYS A 200 4.19 -7.79 21.84
N LEU A 201 3.28 -8.75 21.93
CA LEU A 201 1.86 -8.46 22.12
C LEU A 201 1.63 -7.82 23.49
N LYS A 202 0.88 -6.71 23.53
CA LYS A 202 0.47 -6.04 24.76
C LYS A 202 -0.74 -6.73 25.38
N ASP A 203 -1.67 -7.13 24.51
CA ASP A 203 -2.94 -7.78 24.85
C ASP A 203 -3.13 -9.03 23.97
N PRO A 204 -3.99 -9.99 24.36
CA PRO A 204 -4.44 -11.04 23.46
C PRO A 204 -5.04 -10.47 22.18
N VAL A 205 -4.75 -11.11 21.04
CA VAL A 205 -5.40 -10.74 19.77
C VAL A 205 -6.77 -11.38 19.75
N GLN A 206 -7.80 -10.63 19.37
CA GLN A 206 -9.19 -11.08 19.31
C GLN A 206 -9.83 -10.61 18.01
N VAL A 207 -10.70 -11.45 17.43
CA VAL A 207 -11.61 -11.02 16.36
C VAL A 207 -12.50 -9.90 16.91
N ASP A 208 -12.76 -8.88 16.09
CA ASP A 208 -13.44 -7.62 16.44
C ASP A 208 -12.69 -6.75 17.47
N GLY A 209 -11.50 -7.17 17.92
CA GLY A 209 -10.54 -6.36 18.67
C GLY A 209 -9.43 -5.80 17.79
N ARG A 210 -8.55 -4.96 18.34
CA ARG A 210 -7.34 -4.47 17.65
C ARG A 210 -6.12 -5.26 18.13
N MET A 211 -5.16 -5.53 17.24
CA MET A 211 -3.88 -6.07 17.66
C MET A 211 -2.99 -4.91 18.14
N ARG A 212 -2.61 -4.96 19.41
CA ARG A 212 -1.67 -3.99 20.02
C ARG A 212 -0.37 -4.67 20.40
N SER A 213 0.73 -4.08 19.97
CA SER A 213 2.07 -4.58 20.25
C SER A 213 3.06 -3.45 20.53
N THR A 214 4.32 -3.81 20.75
CA THR A 214 5.44 -2.87 20.80
C THR A 214 5.77 -2.25 19.44
N ALA A 215 5.43 -2.92 18.34
CA ALA A 215 5.78 -2.47 16.98
C ALA A 215 4.62 -1.76 16.26
N MET A 216 3.37 -2.09 16.60
CA MET A 216 2.20 -1.59 15.88
C MET A 216 0.89 -1.66 16.67
N ASP A 217 -0.07 -0.85 16.25
CA ASP A 217 -1.49 -0.91 16.63
C ASP A 217 -2.34 -0.98 15.34
N THR A 218 -2.91 -2.14 15.06
CA THR A 218 -3.65 -2.39 13.81
C THR A 218 -5.05 -1.78 13.85
N SER A 219 -5.75 -1.77 12.71
CA SER A 219 -7.20 -1.66 12.73
C SER A 219 -7.84 -2.95 13.32
N THR A 220 -9.16 -2.97 13.46
CA THR A 220 -9.89 -4.12 14.00
C THR A 220 -9.57 -5.39 13.21
N ILE A 221 -9.33 -6.49 13.91
CA ILE A 221 -9.11 -7.82 13.34
C ILE A 221 -10.46 -8.39 12.90
N ARG A 222 -10.58 -8.71 11.62
CA ARG A 222 -11.77 -9.33 11.04
C ARG A 222 -11.69 -10.85 11.07
N LYS A 223 -10.53 -11.41 10.73
CA LYS A 223 -10.30 -12.86 10.72
C LYS A 223 -8.98 -13.15 11.41
N LEU A 224 -8.96 -14.22 12.20
CA LEU A 224 -7.78 -14.70 12.88
C LEU A 224 -7.67 -16.21 12.66
N ARG A 225 -6.49 -16.64 12.22
CA ARG A 225 -6.15 -18.04 11.99
C ARG A 225 -4.88 -18.35 12.77
N VAL A 226 -4.83 -19.51 13.43
CA VAL A 226 -3.70 -19.93 14.28
C VAL A 226 -3.13 -21.23 13.71
N ALA A 227 -1.81 -21.34 13.66
CA ALA A 227 -1.13 -22.53 13.15
C ALA A 227 -1.58 -23.78 13.92
N THR A 228 -1.85 -24.89 13.25
CA THR A 228 -2.27 -26.15 13.90
C THR A 228 -1.16 -26.77 14.75
N LYS A 229 0.09 -26.64 14.30
CA LYS A 229 1.28 -27.20 14.95
C LYS A 229 2.08 -26.10 15.65
N LYS A 230 2.67 -26.45 16.80
CA LYS A 230 3.65 -25.60 17.49
C LYS A 230 5.01 -25.76 16.83
N GLY A 231 5.86 -24.72 16.93
CA GLY A 231 7.25 -24.78 16.49
C GLY A 231 7.45 -24.99 14.99
N VAL A 232 6.45 -24.64 14.15
CA VAL A 232 6.65 -24.64 12.71
C VAL A 232 7.72 -23.61 12.36
N PRO A 233 8.74 -23.95 11.54
CA PRO A 233 9.75 -22.99 11.13
C PRO A 233 9.12 -21.76 10.47
N TRP A 234 9.55 -20.58 10.89
CA TRP A 234 9.00 -19.30 10.41
C TRP A 234 8.97 -19.20 8.88
N GLU A 235 10.04 -19.60 8.19
CA GLU A 235 10.11 -19.49 6.72
C GLU A 235 9.10 -20.40 6.01
N ARG A 236 8.59 -21.45 6.68
CA ARG A 236 7.49 -22.27 6.15
C ARG A 236 6.16 -21.57 6.35
N GLU A 237 5.93 -20.98 7.53
CA GLU A 237 4.73 -20.19 7.81
C GLU A 237 4.67 -18.97 6.86
N ARG A 238 5.81 -18.28 6.63
CA ARG A 238 5.94 -17.08 5.79
C ARG A 238 5.41 -17.27 4.37
N ARG A 239 5.60 -18.45 3.76
CA ARG A 239 5.07 -18.76 2.42
C ARG A 239 3.55 -18.61 2.33
N THR A 240 2.84 -18.85 3.43
CA THR A 240 1.39 -18.63 3.52
C THR A 240 1.07 -17.15 3.35
N PHE A 241 1.79 -16.31 4.09
CA PHE A 241 1.65 -14.86 3.98
C PHE A 241 2.02 -14.38 2.60
N ASP A 242 3.15 -14.81 2.03
CA ASP A 242 3.58 -14.37 0.70
C ASP A 242 2.54 -14.73 -0.39
N ARG A 243 1.90 -15.91 -0.26
CA ARG A 243 0.85 -16.35 -1.19
C ARG A 243 -0.44 -15.55 -1.04
N ILE A 244 -0.89 -15.32 0.20
CA ILE A 244 -2.07 -14.47 0.47
C ILE A 244 -1.77 -13.04 0.03
N SER A 245 -0.62 -12.50 0.41
CA SER A 245 -0.13 -11.17 0.05
C SER A 245 -0.14 -10.96 -1.46
N THR A 246 0.40 -11.90 -2.23
CA THR A 246 0.39 -11.83 -3.70
C THR A 246 -1.02 -11.74 -4.29
N ILE A 247 -2.01 -12.39 -3.67
CA ILE A 247 -3.42 -12.38 -4.13
C ILE A 247 -4.13 -11.11 -3.67
N LEU A 248 -3.84 -10.63 -2.46
CA LEU A 248 -4.42 -9.41 -1.91
C LEU A 248 -3.80 -8.14 -2.49
N THR A 249 -2.53 -8.19 -2.87
CA THR A 249 -1.76 -7.10 -3.45
C THR A 249 -0.69 -7.68 -4.37
N PRO A 250 -0.91 -7.64 -5.69
CA PRO A 250 0.02 -8.22 -6.64
C PRO A 250 1.41 -7.55 -6.56
N PRO A 251 2.49 -8.30 -6.87
CA PRO A 251 3.86 -7.83 -6.72
C PRO A 251 4.21 -6.67 -7.66
N PRO A 252 5.11 -5.75 -7.24
CA PRO A 252 5.52 -4.58 -8.03
C PRO A 252 6.07 -4.89 -9.42
N ALA A 253 6.70 -6.05 -9.64
CA ALA A 253 7.31 -6.42 -10.92
C ALA A 253 6.27 -6.65 -12.05
N LEU A 254 5.02 -6.98 -11.71
CA LEU A 254 3.90 -7.00 -12.67
C LEU A 254 3.23 -5.62 -12.80
N LEU A 255 3.69 -4.64 -12.02
CA LEU A 255 3.07 -3.34 -11.78
C LEU A 255 4.04 -2.17 -12.03
N GLN A 256 5.20 -2.37 -12.67
CA GLN A 256 6.15 -1.28 -12.96
C GLN A 256 5.57 -0.17 -13.85
N ALA A 257 4.36 -0.35 -14.40
CA ALA A 257 3.61 0.69 -15.11
C ALA A 257 2.34 1.16 -14.38
N VAL A 258 2.03 0.64 -13.18
CA VAL A 258 0.70 0.82 -12.57
C VAL A 258 0.80 0.88 -11.03
N SER A 259 0.63 2.09 -10.49
CA SER A 259 0.75 2.41 -9.06
C SER A 259 -0.13 1.50 -8.18
N ARG A 260 0.40 1.10 -7.00
CA ARG A 260 -0.19 0.15 -6.03
C ARG A 260 -1.72 0.18 -6.00
N HIS A 261 -2.33 -0.83 -6.60
CA HIS A 261 -3.77 -0.97 -6.68
C HIS A 261 -4.33 -1.68 -5.44
N THR A 262 -5.25 -1.00 -4.76
CA THR A 262 -6.40 -1.71 -4.21
C THR A 262 -7.29 -2.13 -5.39
N SER A 263 -8.30 -2.98 -5.23
CA SER A 263 -9.21 -3.29 -6.37
C SER A 263 -9.96 -2.06 -6.90
N TRP A 264 -9.72 -0.87 -6.35
CA TRP A 264 -10.15 0.43 -6.86
C TRP A 264 -9.30 0.98 -7.98
N GLY A 265 -8.16 0.38 -8.33
CA GLY A 265 -7.25 0.96 -9.31
C GLY A 265 -6.44 2.15 -8.77
N VAL A 266 -6.59 2.50 -7.48
CA VAL A 266 -5.99 3.69 -6.88
C VAL A 266 -5.48 3.40 -5.46
N ALA A 267 -4.41 4.06 -5.02
CA ALA A 267 -3.96 4.03 -3.64
C ALA A 267 -4.99 4.72 -2.71
N SER A 268 -5.14 4.26 -1.47
CA SER A 268 -6.12 4.85 -0.53
C SER A 268 -5.84 6.27 -0.10
N GLY A 269 -4.59 6.74 -0.25
CA GLY A 269 -4.25 8.13 0.03
C GLY A 269 -5.03 9.13 -0.84
N TYR A 270 -5.60 8.67 -1.97
CA TYR A 270 -6.28 9.54 -2.91
C TYR A 270 -7.70 9.95 -2.52
N VAL A 271 -8.37 9.20 -1.63
CA VAL A 271 -9.70 9.58 -1.12
C VAL A 271 -9.57 10.06 0.32
N ARG A 272 -9.14 11.33 0.49
CA ARG A 272 -9.34 12.02 1.78
C ARG A 272 -10.83 11.94 2.13
N ALA A 273 -11.14 11.51 3.35
CA ALA A 273 -12.51 11.27 3.79
C ALA A 273 -13.42 12.47 3.49
N LEU A 274 -14.54 12.24 2.79
CA LEU A 274 -15.58 13.23 2.53
C LEU A 274 -16.39 13.42 3.81
N GLY A 275 -15.98 14.34 4.66
CA GLY A 275 -16.72 14.68 5.87
C GLY A 275 -16.01 15.73 6.74
N PRO A 276 -16.77 16.53 7.52
CA PRO A 276 -16.17 17.39 8.54
C PRO A 276 -15.49 16.48 9.57
N SER A 277 -14.17 16.56 9.68
CA SER A 277 -13.41 15.93 10.74
C SER A 277 -13.83 16.52 12.10
N GLN A 278 -14.90 15.98 12.70
CA GLN A 278 -15.48 16.43 13.98
C GLN A 278 -14.67 16.03 15.22
N LEU A 279 -13.37 15.82 15.12
CA LEU A 279 -12.48 15.70 16.28
C LEU A 279 -11.21 16.48 15.96
N GLY A 280 -10.91 17.52 16.74
CA GLY A 280 -9.71 18.37 16.59
C GLY A 280 -8.44 17.53 16.33
N PRO A 281 -7.92 17.47 15.09
CA PRO A 281 -6.89 16.49 14.70
C PRO A 281 -5.46 17.00 14.89
N GLN A 282 -5.24 18.31 14.88
CA GLN A 282 -3.92 18.86 14.57
C GLN A 282 -2.83 18.58 15.62
N ALA A 283 -3.16 18.49 16.91
CA ALA A 283 -2.12 18.30 17.93
C ALA A 283 -1.65 16.84 18.05
N ARG A 284 -2.57 15.87 18.03
CA ARG A 284 -2.22 14.44 18.15
C ARG A 284 -1.64 13.89 16.86
N ASP A 285 -2.10 14.38 15.70
CA ASP A 285 -1.52 13.99 14.42
C ASP A 285 -0.12 14.58 14.24
N LYS A 286 0.12 15.81 14.71
CA LYS A 286 1.46 16.42 14.65
C LYS A 286 2.51 15.61 15.43
N THR A 287 2.23 15.25 16.68
CA THR A 287 3.18 14.43 17.48
C THR A 287 3.43 13.08 16.81
N ARG A 288 2.39 12.42 16.29
CA ARG A 288 2.53 11.14 15.59
C ARG A 288 3.36 11.27 14.31
N LEU A 289 3.16 12.32 13.53
CA LEU A 289 3.93 12.60 12.32
C LEU A 289 5.39 12.96 12.65
N ASP A 290 5.63 13.72 13.73
CA ASP A 290 6.97 14.03 14.23
C ASP A 290 7.73 12.77 14.66
N ASP A 291 7.07 11.85 15.37
CA ASP A 291 7.66 10.57 15.80
C ASP A 291 7.94 9.65 14.60
N ALA A 292 6.99 9.54 13.66
CA ALA A 292 7.17 8.75 12.44
C ALA A 292 8.33 9.28 11.58
N ARG A 293 8.39 10.61 11.40
CA ARG A 293 9.50 11.27 10.68
C ARG A 293 10.84 11.01 11.35
N ARG A 294 10.91 11.12 12.68
CA ARG A 294 12.14 10.85 13.43
C ARG A 294 12.59 9.40 13.26
N ALA A 295 11.67 8.45 13.39
CA ALA A 295 11.97 7.03 13.20
C ALA A 295 12.49 6.74 11.78
N ALA A 296 11.78 7.23 10.75
CA ALA A 296 12.17 7.05 9.36
C ALA A 296 13.55 7.66 9.05
N ARG A 297 13.92 8.79 9.67
CA ARG A 297 15.25 9.40 9.50
C ARG A 297 16.38 8.58 10.14
N VAL A 298 16.13 8.04 11.33
CA VAL A 298 17.10 7.16 12.01
C VAL A 298 17.33 5.92 11.15
N GLU A 299 16.26 5.34 10.61
CA GLU A 299 16.34 4.18 9.73
C GLU A 299 17.06 4.51 8.42
N LEU A 300 16.71 5.63 7.77
CA LEU A 300 17.37 6.09 6.55
C LEU A 300 18.87 6.29 6.78
N GLY A 301 19.27 6.94 7.88
CA GLY A 301 20.68 7.09 8.24
C GLY A 301 21.41 5.74 8.34
N ALA A 302 20.81 4.77 9.04
CA ALA A 302 21.38 3.44 9.18
C ALA A 302 21.50 2.68 7.84
N LEU A 303 20.56 2.87 6.90
CA LEU A 303 20.65 2.28 5.56
C LEU A 303 21.71 2.97 4.68
N LEU A 304 21.85 4.28 4.79
CA LEU A 304 22.90 5.03 4.09
C LEU A 304 24.31 4.61 4.57
N ASP A 305 24.48 4.40 5.88
CA ASP A 305 25.73 3.85 6.43
C ASP A 305 26.03 2.45 5.88
N LYS A 306 25.00 1.61 5.73
CA LYS A 306 25.14 0.28 5.10
C LYS A 306 25.51 0.36 3.61
N LEU A 307 24.91 1.28 2.85
CA LEU A 307 25.24 1.49 1.43
C LEU A 307 26.65 2.02 1.23
N ALA A 308 27.13 2.87 2.15
CA ALA A 308 28.51 3.36 2.14
C ALA A 308 29.52 2.23 2.46
N GLY A 309 29.09 1.22 3.20
CA GLY A 309 29.88 0.01 3.48
C GLY A 309 29.96 -0.96 2.29
N ALA A 310 31.07 -1.69 2.17
CA ALA A 310 31.32 -2.64 1.08
C ALA A 310 30.62 -4.01 1.24
N SER A 311 29.82 -4.21 2.30
CA SER A 311 29.37 -5.55 2.72
C SER A 311 27.89 -5.87 2.47
N ALA A 312 27.08 -4.92 2.00
CA ALA A 312 25.65 -5.12 1.80
C ALA A 312 25.29 -5.49 0.35
N ARG A 313 24.23 -6.29 0.17
CA ARG A 313 23.57 -6.45 -1.14
C ARG A 313 22.93 -5.11 -1.52
N ARG A 314 23.55 -4.38 -2.44
CA ARG A 314 23.14 -3.02 -2.82
C ARG A 314 21.67 -2.94 -3.21
N ASP A 315 21.19 -3.83 -4.08
CA ASP A 315 19.85 -3.77 -4.65
C ASP A 315 18.73 -3.73 -3.59
N THR A 316 18.85 -4.53 -2.52
CA THR A 316 17.81 -4.56 -1.47
C THR A 316 17.83 -3.27 -0.63
N VAL A 317 19.03 -2.79 -0.29
CA VAL A 317 19.17 -1.59 0.54
C VAL A 317 18.78 -0.34 -0.25
N GLU A 318 19.07 -0.27 -1.55
CA GLU A 318 18.66 0.84 -2.40
C GLU A 318 17.14 0.97 -2.50
N VAL A 319 16.41 -0.15 -2.64
CA VAL A 319 14.94 -0.16 -2.64
C VAL A 319 14.37 0.36 -1.31
N GLU A 320 14.97 -0.03 -0.18
CA GLU A 320 14.56 0.44 1.15
C GLU A 320 14.83 1.95 1.33
N VAL A 321 15.99 2.44 0.87
CA VAL A 321 16.33 3.87 0.89
C VAL A 321 15.36 4.68 0.02
N LEU A 322 15.05 4.21 -1.19
CA LEU A 322 14.04 4.82 -2.05
C LEU A 322 12.68 4.90 -1.36
N GLY A 323 12.23 3.81 -0.74
CA GLY A 323 10.99 3.77 0.01
C GLY A 323 10.94 4.79 1.15
N LEU A 324 12.03 4.93 1.92
CA LEU A 324 12.09 5.88 3.04
C LEU A 324 12.13 7.34 2.60
N CYS A 325 12.85 7.68 1.52
CA CYS A 325 12.85 9.04 0.99
C CYS A 325 11.45 9.46 0.53
N LEU A 326 10.77 8.60 -0.25
CA LEU A 326 9.38 8.84 -0.67
C LEU A 326 8.43 8.95 0.53
N HIS A 327 8.63 8.12 1.56
CA HIS A 327 7.85 8.20 2.79
C HIS A 327 8.05 9.53 3.52
N LEU A 328 9.28 10.02 3.64
CA LEU A 328 9.59 11.30 4.27
C LEU A 328 9.01 12.49 3.49
N GLN A 329 9.06 12.46 2.16
CA GLN A 329 8.39 13.46 1.30
C GLN A 329 6.88 13.48 1.55
N THR A 330 6.25 12.30 1.60
CA THR A 330 4.82 12.15 1.89
C THR A 330 4.46 12.72 3.27
N LEU A 331 5.27 12.42 4.31
CA LEU A 331 5.04 12.93 5.66
C LEU A 331 5.10 14.47 5.71
N GLU A 332 6.01 15.12 4.97
CA GLU A 332 6.05 16.59 4.92
C GLU A 332 4.82 17.17 4.21
N VAL A 333 4.34 16.54 3.14
CA VAL A 333 3.08 16.94 2.48
C VAL A 333 1.88 16.77 3.43
N GLU A 334 1.82 15.68 4.20
CA GLU A 334 0.79 15.45 5.21
C GLU A 334 0.83 16.50 6.34
N ARG A 335 2.00 17.07 6.64
CA ARG A 335 2.17 18.22 7.55
C ARG A 335 1.75 19.56 6.94
N GLY A 336 1.25 19.56 5.71
CA GLY A 336 0.81 20.74 5.00
C GLY A 336 1.91 21.48 4.26
N ARG A 337 3.11 20.88 4.08
CA ARG A 337 4.09 21.41 3.14
C ARG A 337 3.59 21.19 1.71
N ARG A 338 3.93 22.13 0.82
CA ARG A 338 3.66 21.99 -0.60
C ARG A 338 4.74 21.09 -1.21
N GLY A 339 4.31 20.03 -1.89
CA GLY A 339 5.16 19.28 -2.81
C GLY A 339 5.13 19.93 -4.18
N TYR A 340 6.29 19.96 -4.84
CA TYR A 340 6.46 20.46 -6.19
C TYR A 340 6.87 19.32 -7.11
N GLU A 341 6.25 19.25 -8.27
CA GLU A 341 6.72 18.39 -9.36
C GLU A 341 8.00 18.99 -9.97
N LEU A 342 8.83 18.17 -10.59
CA LEU A 342 10.11 18.64 -11.13
C LEU A 342 9.93 19.76 -12.18
N GLU A 343 8.85 19.71 -12.94
CA GLU A 343 8.51 20.70 -13.97
C GLU A 343 8.27 22.11 -13.40
N ASP A 344 7.83 22.20 -12.14
CA ASP A 344 7.56 23.45 -11.43
C ASP A 344 8.80 24.05 -10.76
N VAL A 345 9.91 23.30 -10.70
CA VAL A 345 11.12 23.67 -9.95
C VAL A 345 12.19 24.19 -10.90
N ALA A 346 12.71 25.38 -10.61
CA ALA A 346 13.89 25.94 -11.28
C ALA A 346 15.19 25.48 -10.59
N SER A 347 15.20 25.49 -9.25
CA SER A 347 16.30 24.91 -8.45
C SER A 347 15.86 24.67 -7.01
N PHE A 348 16.59 23.85 -6.28
CA PHE A 348 16.45 23.75 -4.82
C PHE A 348 17.82 23.56 -4.16
N ALA A 349 17.90 23.93 -2.88
CA ALA A 349 19.08 23.70 -2.04
C ALA A 349 18.72 22.83 -0.84
N THR A 350 19.70 22.07 -0.35
CA THR A 350 19.54 21.20 0.81
C THR A 350 20.28 21.72 2.04
N ASP A 351 19.97 21.16 3.20
CA ASP A 351 20.66 21.37 4.48
C ASP A 351 22.14 20.93 4.50
N ARG A 352 22.64 20.33 3.41
CA ARG A 352 24.02 19.85 3.22
C ARG A 352 24.85 20.69 2.26
N ASP A 353 24.45 21.93 1.99
CA ASP A 353 25.08 22.83 1.00
C ASP A 353 25.12 22.19 -0.41
N GLU A 354 24.11 21.41 -0.76
CA GLU A 354 23.92 20.85 -2.10
C GLU A 354 22.85 21.66 -2.83
N ARG A 355 23.11 21.99 -4.09
CA ARG A 355 22.13 22.71 -4.92
C ARG A 355 21.87 21.92 -6.19
N LEU A 356 20.59 21.65 -6.46
CA LEU A 356 20.17 21.05 -7.72
C LEU A 356 19.50 22.13 -8.58
N VAL A 357 20.04 22.34 -9.78
CA VAL A 357 19.48 23.28 -10.78
C VAL A 357 18.82 22.46 -11.88
N VAL A 358 17.58 22.79 -12.21
CA VAL A 358 16.80 22.13 -13.26
C VAL A 358 16.91 22.95 -14.54
N GLU A 359 17.78 22.49 -15.44
CA GLU A 359 17.94 23.06 -16.77
C GLU A 359 17.05 22.30 -17.76
N LYS A 360 16.97 22.76 -19.02
CA LYS A 360 15.95 22.31 -19.98
C LYS A 360 15.78 20.80 -20.07
N ASP A 361 16.90 20.07 -20.14
CA ASP A 361 16.92 18.62 -20.34
C ASP A 361 17.86 17.90 -19.35
N VAL A 362 18.37 18.62 -18.34
CA VAL A 362 19.36 18.08 -17.40
C VAL A 362 19.22 18.64 -15.99
N LEU A 363 19.65 17.86 -15.01
CA LEU A 363 19.81 18.26 -13.61
C LEU A 363 21.28 18.51 -13.32
N ARG A 364 21.61 19.69 -12.81
CA ARG A 364 22.98 20.05 -12.42
C ARG A 364 23.10 20.10 -10.91
N LEU A 365 23.83 19.13 -10.33
CA LEU A 365 24.12 19.05 -8.91
C LEU A 365 25.44 19.79 -8.61
N GLU A 366 25.32 20.89 -7.87
CA GLU A 366 26.42 21.67 -7.36
C GLU A 366 26.66 21.30 -5.89
N ARG A 367 27.91 21.00 -5.54
CA ARG A 367 28.35 20.78 -4.15
C ARG A 367 29.54 21.66 -3.87
N ARG A 368 29.58 22.27 -2.69
CA ARG A 368 30.69 23.17 -2.30
C ARG A 368 32.04 22.45 -2.45
N GLY A 369 32.94 23.07 -3.21
CA GLY A 369 34.30 22.55 -3.43
C GLY A 369 34.39 21.31 -4.35
N ARG A 370 33.32 20.93 -5.06
CA ARG A 370 33.34 19.86 -6.06
C ARG A 370 32.92 20.39 -7.42
N THR A 371 33.47 19.78 -8.48
CA THR A 371 33.00 20.04 -9.84
C THR A 371 31.52 19.65 -9.96
N PRO A 372 30.65 20.51 -10.52
CA PRO A 372 29.25 20.18 -10.73
C PRO A 372 29.09 18.88 -11.53
N LYS A 373 28.09 18.08 -11.19
CA LYS A 373 27.72 16.86 -11.92
C LYS A 373 26.38 17.04 -12.60
N THR A 374 26.25 16.50 -13.81
CA THR A 374 25.03 16.57 -14.60
C THR A 374 24.37 15.20 -14.65
N PHE A 375 23.04 15.18 -14.55
CA PHE A 375 22.19 13.99 -14.64
C PHE A 375 21.06 14.25 -15.63
N ALA A 376 20.46 13.19 -16.15
CA ALA A 376 19.22 13.29 -16.93
C ALA A 376 18.04 13.71 -16.02
N LEU A 377 16.99 14.32 -16.57
CA LEU A 377 15.82 14.74 -15.79
C LEU A 377 15.11 13.55 -15.13
N GLU A 378 15.12 12.40 -15.81
CA GLU A 378 14.53 11.15 -15.37
C GLU A 378 15.19 10.60 -14.10
N ALA A 379 16.38 11.10 -13.73
CA ALA A 379 17.08 10.71 -12.52
C ALA A 379 16.27 10.99 -11.24
N ILE A 380 15.28 11.89 -11.26
CA ILE A 380 14.40 12.13 -10.11
C ILE A 380 13.24 11.11 -10.05
N GLY A 381 12.85 10.51 -11.17
CA GLY A 381 11.65 9.67 -11.24
C GLY A 381 10.39 10.42 -10.80
N ASP A 382 9.49 9.74 -10.09
CA ASP A 382 8.20 10.27 -9.62
C ASP A 382 8.29 10.97 -8.23
N GLN A 383 9.49 11.41 -7.81
CA GLN A 383 9.67 12.05 -6.52
C GLN A 383 9.10 13.48 -6.50
N GLN A 384 8.46 13.86 -5.39
CA GLN A 384 8.05 15.24 -5.14
C GLN A 384 9.14 15.99 -4.38
N ILE A 385 9.42 17.22 -4.80
CA ILE A 385 10.37 18.10 -4.10
C ILE A 385 9.63 18.83 -3.00
N VAL A 386 9.95 18.51 -1.74
CA VAL A 386 9.24 19.02 -0.55
C VAL A 386 10.24 19.51 0.48
N VAL A 387 10.08 20.74 0.97
CA VAL A 387 10.92 21.30 2.04
C VAL A 387 10.85 20.42 3.29
N GLY A 388 12.02 20.02 3.82
CA GLY A 388 12.16 19.19 5.00
C GLY A 388 12.27 17.68 4.75
N ALA A 389 12.37 17.25 3.49
CA ALA A 389 12.55 15.85 3.10
C ALA A 389 13.74 15.68 2.14
N PRO A 390 14.40 14.51 2.15
CA PRO A 390 15.50 14.21 1.25
C PRO A 390 15.01 13.89 -0.17
N VAL A 391 15.91 14.02 -1.15
CA VAL A 391 15.67 13.71 -2.57
C VAL A 391 16.74 12.75 -3.07
N LEU A 392 16.35 11.78 -3.88
CA LEU A 392 17.26 10.82 -4.52
C LEU A 392 17.51 11.19 -5.97
N LEU A 393 18.70 10.86 -6.46
CA LEU A 393 19.00 10.80 -7.88
C LEU A 393 19.28 9.34 -8.24
N LEU A 394 18.67 8.89 -9.32
CA LEU A 394 18.76 7.55 -9.88
C LEU A 394 19.50 7.60 -11.23
N ASP A 395 20.18 6.52 -11.61
CA ASP A 395 20.65 6.35 -12.98
C ASP A 395 19.58 5.73 -13.89
N GLU A 396 19.95 5.50 -15.14
CA GLU A 396 19.11 4.86 -16.17
C GLU A 396 18.70 3.42 -15.83
N THR A 397 19.40 2.76 -14.90
CA THR A 397 19.05 1.42 -14.41
C THR A 397 18.15 1.45 -13.18
N GLY A 398 17.88 2.65 -12.65
CA GLY A 398 17.15 2.87 -11.41
C GLY A 398 18.00 2.72 -10.14
N ALA A 399 19.32 2.58 -10.26
CA ALA A 399 20.21 2.50 -9.11
C ALA A 399 20.46 3.88 -8.50
N ILE A 400 20.65 3.94 -7.18
CA ILE A 400 20.84 5.22 -6.48
C ILE A 400 22.24 5.79 -6.76
N VAL A 401 22.31 6.92 -7.47
CA VAL A 401 23.58 7.64 -7.72
C VAL A 401 23.89 8.70 -6.66
N ALA A 402 22.86 9.30 -6.05
CA ALA A 402 23.04 10.23 -4.95
C ALA A 402 21.81 10.29 -4.04
N VAL A 403 22.07 10.48 -2.74
CA VAL A 403 21.04 10.87 -1.76
C VAL A 403 21.37 12.28 -1.29
N LEU A 404 20.49 13.21 -1.64
CA LEU A 404 20.61 14.60 -1.26
C LEU A 404 20.06 14.80 0.16
N GLY A 405 20.56 15.84 0.84
CA GLY A 405 20.06 16.29 2.14
C GLY A 405 18.59 16.72 2.09
N ASP A 406 18.08 17.17 3.23
CA ASP A 406 16.72 17.70 3.27
C ASP A 406 16.63 18.98 2.47
N VAL A 407 15.61 19.10 1.63
CA VAL A 407 15.36 20.34 0.90
C VAL A 407 15.09 21.47 1.90
N ASP A 408 15.89 22.52 1.84
CA ASP A 408 15.76 23.71 2.68
C ASP A 408 14.99 24.81 1.94
N THR A 409 15.39 25.08 0.69
CA THR A 409 14.78 26.12 -0.14
C THR A 409 14.46 25.62 -1.55
N ILE A 410 13.35 26.09 -2.11
CA ILE A 410 12.89 25.77 -3.47
C ILE A 410 12.65 27.08 -4.22
N VAL A 411 13.19 27.17 -5.43
CA VAL A 411 12.92 28.23 -6.41
C VAL A 411 12.04 27.63 -7.50
N THR A 412 10.83 28.14 -7.65
CA THR A 412 9.90 27.70 -8.70
C THR A 412 10.18 28.42 -10.02
N ARG A 413 9.68 27.87 -11.13
CA ARG A 413 9.75 28.51 -12.45
C ARG A 413 8.77 29.66 -12.62
#